data_AF-A0A350CFT0-F1
#
_entry.id   AF-A0A350CFT0-F1
#
_cell.length_a   1.000
_cell.length_b   1.000
_cell.length_c   1.000
_cell.angle_alpha   90.00
_cell.angle_beta   90.00
_cell.angle_gamma   90.00
#
_symmetry.space_group_name_H-M   'P 1'
#
loop_
_entity.id
_entity.type
_entity.pdbx_description
1 polymer ?
#
loop_
_entity_poly.entity_id
_entity_poly.type
_entity_poly.pdbx_seq_one_letter_code
_entity_poly.pdbx_strand_id
1 'polypeptide(L)'
;MSLIVADFRNADADWRIFSTRMSQTRGLSSATQQSFARIDQLDRQIGKLFQMEPTLDRRALLQQLSSLENSLLFLTDELARDPAVSTQVISSGRKLQQRISRVVSMVVDEYSYDKIVTEYNGFDQSFTALMPQLTSIRNPYIERTVQRLSSANDLVHELLWMENTTSRAELKRLASALMQDVDQFYTRTSLVRLLGFKDPARSLSSASDFYGTVQNFRDLLERNEADNRVEESYAYVEEEGRRFLAIFRQTRVQAVITELQEIEDDISAIRRELNLGDSSPLSQQRLRTVAASLEDLTDQLDLDVRQWLNTERPTYRTEALASSAAFLKRTQQMHRLVDTETRPAELQREVDAVFSEWQKLYSYLERCRTTERSTLAWRARLINEVLTDLDTQLQP
;
A
#
# COMPACT_ATOMS: atom_id res chain seq x y z
N MET A 1 -1.42 22.95 27.65
CA MET A 1 -2.71 22.39 27.19
C MET A 1 -2.74 22.21 25.68
N SER A 2 -2.36 23.21 24.86
CA SER A 2 -2.33 23.10 23.39
C SER A 2 -1.46 21.96 22.83
N LEU A 3 -0.29 21.73 23.43
CA LEU A 3 0.63 20.63 23.05
C LEU A 3 0.00 19.25 23.28
N ILE A 4 -0.57 19.02 24.47
CA ILE A 4 -1.24 17.74 24.82
C ILE A 4 -2.45 17.47 23.90
N VAL A 5 -3.18 18.52 23.53
CA VAL A 5 -4.31 18.43 22.60
C VAL A 5 -3.82 18.07 21.18
N ALA A 6 -2.71 18.67 20.72
CA ALA A 6 -2.13 18.35 19.42
C ALA A 6 -1.53 16.93 19.37
N ASP A 7 -0.85 16.51 20.43
CA ASP A 7 -0.27 15.16 20.55
C ASP A 7 -1.38 14.09 20.61
N PHE A 8 -2.45 14.35 21.36
CA PHE A 8 -3.61 13.47 21.41
C PHE A 8 -4.32 13.38 20.04
N ARG A 9 -4.45 14.47 19.30
CA ARG A 9 -5.05 14.46 17.95
C ARG A 9 -4.29 13.56 16.98
N ASN A 10 -2.96 13.61 17.02
CA ASN A 10 -2.13 12.73 16.20
C ASN A 10 -2.29 11.28 16.63
N ALA A 11 -2.27 11.01 17.94
CA ALA A 11 -2.46 9.66 18.47
C ALA A 11 -3.86 9.09 18.18
N ASP A 12 -4.92 9.89 18.24
CA ASP A 12 -6.31 9.54 17.87
C ASP A 12 -6.39 9.18 16.38
N ALA A 13 -5.78 9.97 15.50
CA ALA A 13 -5.73 9.68 14.07
C ALA A 13 -4.99 8.36 13.77
N ASP A 14 -3.78 8.20 14.33
CA ASP A 14 -2.94 7.01 14.14
C ASP A 14 -3.61 5.75 14.72
N TRP A 15 -4.17 5.86 15.93
CA TRP A 15 -4.88 4.78 16.59
C TRP A 15 -6.10 4.32 15.79
N ARG A 16 -6.88 5.25 15.22
CA ARG A 16 -8.08 4.88 14.45
C ARG A 16 -7.77 4.18 13.15
N ILE A 17 -6.72 4.61 12.44
CA ILE A 17 -6.24 3.90 11.24
C ILE A 17 -5.84 2.48 11.63
N PHE A 18 -5.04 2.34 12.68
CA PHE A 18 -4.58 1.04 13.18
C PHE A 18 -5.75 0.15 13.64
N SER A 19 -6.66 0.67 14.47
CA SER A 19 -7.83 -0.04 14.98
C SER A 19 -8.74 -0.48 13.83
N THR A 20 -8.94 0.36 12.82
CA THR A 20 -9.69 0.01 11.61
C THR A 20 -9.03 -1.14 10.86
N ARG A 21 -7.73 -1.04 10.53
CA ARG A 21 -6.98 -2.13 9.86
C ARG A 21 -7.06 -3.43 10.64
N MET A 22 -6.89 -3.38 11.96
CA MET A 22 -6.96 -4.57 12.81
C MET A 22 -8.38 -5.12 12.88
N SER A 23 -9.41 -4.28 12.97
CA SER A 23 -10.81 -4.73 12.97
C SER A 23 -11.23 -5.43 11.67
N GLN A 24 -10.62 -5.02 10.56
CA GLN A 24 -10.83 -5.58 9.22
C GLN A 24 -9.95 -6.82 8.95
N THR A 25 -8.90 -7.03 9.75
CA THR A 25 -8.00 -8.18 9.60
C THR A 25 -8.72 -9.45 10.03
N ARG A 26 -8.96 -10.35 9.07
CA ARG A 26 -9.60 -11.65 9.33
C ARG A 26 -8.61 -12.61 10.02
N GLY A 27 -9.09 -13.44 10.96
CA GLY A 27 -8.26 -14.40 11.70
C GLY A 27 -7.71 -13.94 13.06
N LEU A 28 -8.06 -12.73 13.52
CA LEU A 28 -7.71 -12.29 14.88
C LEU A 28 -8.45 -13.08 15.96
N SER A 29 -7.77 -13.33 17.07
CA SER A 29 -8.41 -13.93 18.25
C SER A 29 -9.48 -13.01 18.83
N SER A 30 -10.53 -13.59 19.42
CA SER A 30 -11.60 -12.82 20.08
C SER A 30 -11.07 -11.93 21.22
N ALA A 31 -10.02 -12.34 21.92
CA ALA A 31 -9.37 -11.55 22.97
C ALA A 31 -8.65 -10.31 22.39
N THR A 32 -8.04 -10.45 21.22
CA THR A 32 -7.40 -9.35 20.49
C THR A 32 -8.43 -8.33 20.01
N GLN A 33 -9.54 -8.80 19.43
CA GLN A 33 -10.65 -7.94 19.01
C GLN A 33 -11.27 -7.17 20.19
N GLN A 34 -11.46 -7.82 21.35
CA GLN A 34 -11.95 -7.15 22.56
C GLN A 34 -10.98 -6.09 23.09
N SER A 35 -9.67 -6.29 22.94
CA SER A 35 -8.65 -5.32 23.34
C SER A 35 -8.72 -4.05 22.48
N PHE A 36 -8.90 -4.19 21.16
CA PHE A 36 -9.11 -3.05 20.26
C PHE A 36 -10.38 -2.27 20.61
N ALA A 37 -11.51 -2.97 20.79
CA ALA A 37 -12.77 -2.34 21.18
C ALA A 37 -12.67 -1.56 22.51
N ARG A 38 -11.87 -2.06 23.46
CA ARG A 38 -11.63 -1.39 24.74
C ARG A 38 -10.79 -0.13 24.59
N ILE A 39 -9.74 -0.16 23.77
CA ILE A 39 -8.89 1.01 23.52
C ILE A 39 -9.66 2.07 22.72
N ASP A 40 -10.48 1.68 21.74
CA ASP A 40 -11.41 2.59 21.04
C ASP A 40 -12.37 3.29 21.99
N GLN A 41 -12.88 2.57 23.00
CA GLN A 41 -13.77 3.15 23.99
C GLN A 41 -13.03 4.19 24.85
N LEU A 42 -11.78 3.92 25.22
CA LEU A 42 -10.95 4.85 26.00
C LEU A 42 -10.57 6.09 25.17
N ASP A 43 -10.19 5.89 23.92
CA ASP A 43 -9.87 6.96 22.97
C ASP A 43 -11.07 7.92 22.80
N ARG A 44 -12.27 7.39 22.56
CA ARG A 44 -13.51 8.19 22.51
C ARG A 44 -13.81 8.92 23.83
N GLN A 45 -13.54 8.30 24.97
CA GLN A 45 -13.72 8.95 26.28
C GLN A 45 -12.76 10.10 26.49
N ILE A 46 -11.49 9.93 26.10
CA ILE A 46 -10.47 10.98 26.19
C ILE A 46 -10.77 12.12 25.20
N GLY A 47 -11.21 11.80 23.97
CA GLY A 47 -11.67 12.80 22.99
C GLY A 47 -12.85 13.63 23.51
N LYS A 48 -13.83 13.01 24.17
CA LYS A 48 -14.94 13.72 24.83
C LYS A 48 -14.47 14.64 25.95
N LEU A 49 -13.50 14.21 26.76
CA LEU A 49 -12.93 15.03 27.84
C LEU A 49 -12.23 16.29 27.30
N PHE A 50 -11.60 16.17 26.13
CA PHE A 50 -10.97 17.31 25.45
C PHE A 50 -11.92 18.08 24.51
N GLN A 51 -13.20 17.70 24.42
CA GLN A 51 -14.18 18.26 23.48
C GLN A 51 -13.68 18.25 22.02
N MET A 52 -12.96 17.20 21.64
CA MET A 52 -12.42 17.04 20.30
C MET A 52 -13.33 16.14 19.46
N GLU A 53 -13.66 16.60 18.26
CA GLU A 53 -14.19 15.71 17.21
C GLU A 53 -13.09 14.77 16.70
N PRO A 54 -13.46 13.60 16.14
CA PRO A 54 -12.54 12.71 15.42
C PRO A 54 -11.55 13.47 14.54
N THR A 55 -10.25 13.24 14.74
CA THR A 55 -9.25 13.97 13.97
C THR A 55 -9.02 13.27 12.64
N LEU A 56 -9.62 13.81 11.58
CA LEU A 56 -9.43 13.28 10.23
C LEU A 56 -8.16 13.87 9.61
N ASP A 57 -7.29 13.03 9.04
CA ASP A 57 -6.16 13.51 8.23
C ASP A 57 -6.66 14.04 6.89
N ARG A 58 -7.12 15.29 6.90
CA ARG A 58 -7.69 15.96 5.73
C ARG A 58 -6.68 16.11 4.61
N ARG A 59 -5.39 16.20 4.92
CA ARG A 59 -4.35 16.38 3.91
C ARG A 59 -4.11 15.09 3.15
N ALA A 60 -3.96 13.97 3.86
CA ALA A 60 -3.87 12.65 3.24
C ALA A 60 -5.16 12.32 2.46
N LEU A 61 -6.33 12.60 3.05
CA LEU A 61 -7.62 12.39 2.39
C LEU A 61 -7.75 13.19 1.10
N LEU A 62 -7.40 14.49 1.11
CA LEU A 62 -7.44 15.31 -0.11
C LEU A 62 -6.52 14.77 -1.21
N GLN A 63 -5.32 14.30 -0.86
CA GLN A 63 -4.40 13.73 -1.82
C GLN A 63 -4.99 12.48 -2.51
N GLN A 64 -5.62 11.59 -1.74
CA GLN A 64 -6.24 10.38 -2.31
C GLN A 64 -7.53 10.67 -3.07
N LEU A 65 -8.36 11.60 -2.60
CA LEU A 65 -9.55 12.03 -3.33
C LEU A 65 -9.21 12.71 -4.66
N SER A 66 -8.14 13.52 -4.72
CA SER A 66 -7.64 14.07 -5.99
C SER A 66 -7.10 12.99 -6.92
N SER A 67 -6.50 11.91 -6.39
CA SER A 67 -6.09 10.75 -7.18
C SER A 67 -7.29 10.03 -7.81
N LEU A 68 -8.36 9.83 -7.03
CA LEU A 68 -9.64 9.29 -7.51
C LEU A 68 -10.27 10.17 -8.58
N GLU A 69 -10.34 11.48 -8.35
CA GLU A 69 -10.92 12.44 -9.30
C GLU A 69 -10.18 12.43 -10.64
N ASN A 70 -8.85 12.46 -10.62
CA ASN A 70 -8.02 12.37 -11.83
C ASN A 70 -8.21 11.02 -12.55
N SER A 71 -8.26 9.92 -11.81
CA SER A 71 -8.47 8.59 -12.39
C SER A 71 -9.86 8.44 -13.02
N LEU A 72 -10.88 9.07 -12.44
CA LEU A 72 -12.23 9.12 -13.02
C LEU A 72 -12.28 9.97 -14.29
N LEU A 73 -11.56 11.11 -14.32
CA LEU A 73 -11.43 11.92 -15.53
C LEU A 73 -10.84 11.09 -16.67
N PHE A 74 -9.70 10.42 -16.42
CA PHE A 74 -9.09 9.53 -17.41
C PHE A 74 -10.02 8.40 -17.83
N LEU A 75 -10.72 7.76 -16.87
CA LEU A 75 -11.68 6.71 -17.19
C LEU A 75 -12.78 7.24 -18.12
N THR A 76 -13.35 8.41 -17.85
CA THR A 76 -14.41 8.98 -18.69
C THR A 76 -13.94 9.34 -20.10
N ASP A 77 -12.69 9.77 -20.24
CA ASP A 77 -12.09 10.06 -21.55
C ASP A 77 -11.85 8.76 -22.34
N GLU A 78 -11.32 7.72 -21.70
CA GLU A 78 -11.10 6.41 -22.33
C GLU A 78 -12.43 5.74 -22.71
N LEU A 79 -13.44 5.79 -21.83
CA LEU A 79 -14.80 5.31 -22.12
C LEU A 79 -15.44 6.05 -23.30
N ALA A 80 -15.17 7.35 -23.46
CA ALA A 80 -15.71 8.15 -24.56
C ALA A 80 -15.03 7.87 -25.91
N ARG A 81 -13.79 7.36 -25.88
CA ARG A 81 -13.02 6.98 -27.08
C ARG A 81 -13.36 5.59 -27.58
N ASP A 82 -13.87 4.71 -26.72
CA ASP A 82 -14.20 3.34 -27.06
C ASP A 82 -15.63 3.24 -27.65
N PRO A 83 -15.78 2.90 -28.94
CA PRO A 83 -17.09 2.84 -29.60
C PRO A 83 -17.98 1.69 -29.11
N ALA A 84 -17.42 0.70 -28.40
CA ALA A 84 -18.19 -0.40 -27.81
C ALA A 84 -18.90 0.01 -26.51
N VAL A 85 -18.58 1.18 -25.95
CA VAL A 85 -19.10 1.65 -24.68
C VAL A 85 -20.38 2.46 -24.88
N SER A 86 -21.43 2.11 -24.14
CA SER A 86 -22.70 2.82 -24.21
C SER A 86 -22.60 4.22 -23.58
N THR A 87 -23.39 5.17 -24.11
CA THR A 87 -23.49 6.53 -23.55
C THR A 87 -23.93 6.53 -22.08
N GLN A 88 -24.68 5.51 -21.66
CA GLN A 88 -25.10 5.34 -20.26
C GLN A 88 -23.92 5.11 -19.32
N VAL A 89 -22.95 4.28 -19.70
CA VAL A 89 -21.73 4.02 -18.91
C VAL A 89 -20.91 5.31 -18.77
N ILE A 90 -20.72 6.04 -19.87
CA ILE A 90 -20.02 7.34 -19.88
C ILE A 90 -20.72 8.33 -18.95
N SER A 91 -22.05 8.43 -19.02
CA SER A 91 -22.83 9.32 -18.16
C SER A 91 -22.72 8.95 -16.67
N SER A 92 -22.61 7.66 -16.36
CA SER A 92 -22.46 7.16 -14.99
C SER A 92 -21.07 7.49 -14.45
N GLY A 93 -20.03 7.35 -15.28
CA GLY A 93 -18.67 7.80 -14.95
C GLY A 93 -18.60 9.31 -14.65
N ARG A 94 -19.26 10.16 -15.46
CA ARG A 94 -19.33 11.61 -15.20
C ARG A 94 -20.07 11.95 -13.90
N LYS A 95 -21.13 11.21 -13.56
CA LYS A 95 -21.84 11.40 -12.27
C LYS A 95 -20.95 11.03 -11.08
N LEU A 96 -20.14 9.97 -11.21
CA LEU A 96 -19.15 9.60 -10.20
C LEU A 96 -18.11 10.71 -10.01
N GLN A 97 -17.59 11.26 -11.10
CA GLN A 97 -16.67 12.39 -11.08
C GLN A 97 -17.28 13.59 -10.32
N GLN A 98 -18.51 13.98 -10.63
CA GLN A 98 -19.18 15.08 -9.93
C GLN A 98 -19.36 14.82 -8.43
N ARG A 99 -19.66 13.57 -8.04
CA ARG A 99 -19.78 13.19 -6.63
C ARG A 99 -18.44 13.29 -5.91
N ILE A 100 -17.34 12.80 -6.50
CA ILE A 100 -16.04 12.87 -5.83
C ILE A 100 -15.55 14.32 -5.72
N SER A 101 -15.76 15.17 -6.73
CA SER A 101 -15.45 16.60 -6.65
C SER A 101 -16.20 17.28 -5.50
N ARG A 102 -17.45 16.87 -5.25
CA ARG A 102 -18.24 17.37 -4.12
C ARG A 102 -17.66 16.91 -2.78
N VAL A 103 -17.21 15.66 -2.67
CA VAL A 103 -16.52 15.17 -1.46
C VAL A 103 -15.23 15.96 -1.24
N VAL A 104 -14.43 16.22 -2.29
CA VAL A 104 -13.22 17.07 -2.21
C VAL A 104 -13.57 18.45 -1.65
N SER A 105 -14.59 19.13 -2.19
CA SER A 105 -15.02 20.44 -1.68
C SER A 105 -15.42 20.38 -0.20
N MET A 106 -16.16 19.33 0.21
CA MET A 106 -16.55 19.16 1.61
C MET A 106 -15.34 18.97 2.55
N VAL A 107 -14.28 18.30 2.08
CA VAL A 107 -13.05 18.14 2.87
C VAL A 107 -12.28 19.46 2.99
N VAL A 108 -12.19 20.23 1.90
CA VAL A 108 -11.57 21.57 1.86
C VAL A 108 -12.33 22.56 2.74
N ASP A 109 -13.66 22.57 2.67
CA ASP A 109 -14.53 23.47 3.44
C ASP A 109 -14.73 23.01 4.90
N GLU A 110 -13.91 22.07 5.37
CA GLU A 110 -13.88 21.57 6.74
C GLU A 110 -15.22 21.03 7.27
N TYR A 111 -16.03 20.39 6.41
CA TYR A 111 -17.29 19.76 6.84
C TYR A 111 -17.05 18.67 7.88
N SER A 112 -18.04 18.41 8.73
CA SER A 112 -18.01 17.35 9.75
C SER A 112 -17.80 15.96 9.12
N TYR A 113 -17.08 15.08 9.83
CA TYR A 113 -16.81 13.69 9.45
C TYR A 113 -18.05 12.96 8.89
N ASP A 114 -19.15 12.96 9.64
CA ASP A 114 -20.38 12.23 9.26
C ASP A 114 -20.93 12.66 7.89
N LYS A 115 -20.80 13.96 7.56
CA LYS A 115 -21.26 14.49 6.27
C LYS A 115 -20.36 14.03 5.13
N ILE A 116 -19.04 14.05 5.34
CA ILE A 116 -18.04 13.58 4.36
C ILE A 116 -18.26 12.09 4.08
N VAL A 117 -18.38 11.27 5.13
CA VAL A 117 -18.63 9.82 5.02
C VAL A 117 -19.96 9.51 4.36
N THR A 118 -21.02 10.26 4.66
CA THR A 118 -22.33 10.07 4.02
C THR A 118 -22.26 10.33 2.51
N GLU A 119 -21.62 11.43 2.10
CA GLU A 119 -21.49 11.75 0.68
C GLU A 119 -20.58 10.73 -0.04
N TYR A 120 -19.49 10.32 0.61
CA TYR A 120 -18.57 9.31 0.09
C TYR A 120 -19.21 7.92 -0.05
N ASN A 121 -20.02 7.48 0.91
CA ASN A 121 -20.81 6.23 0.78
C ASN A 121 -21.72 6.26 -0.45
N GLY A 122 -22.31 7.42 -0.77
CA GLY A 122 -23.12 7.57 -1.98
C GLY A 122 -22.30 7.48 -3.28
N PHE A 123 -21.04 7.92 -3.25
CA PHE A 123 -20.08 7.69 -4.32
C PHE A 123 -19.74 6.20 -4.44
N ASP A 124 -19.35 5.55 -3.34
CA ASP A 124 -18.91 4.16 -3.32
C ASP A 124 -20.00 3.21 -3.85
N GLN A 125 -21.24 3.34 -3.37
CA GLN A 125 -22.39 2.57 -3.88
C GLN A 125 -22.59 2.73 -5.40
N SER A 126 -22.40 3.95 -5.90
CA SER A 126 -22.54 4.24 -7.32
C SER A 126 -21.37 3.64 -8.12
N PHE A 127 -20.18 3.59 -7.54
CA PHE A 127 -18.98 3.02 -8.15
C PHE A 127 -19.11 1.49 -8.21
N THR A 128 -19.49 0.83 -7.12
CA THR A 128 -19.77 -0.62 -7.08
C THR A 128 -20.84 -1.02 -8.11
N ALA A 129 -21.89 -0.23 -8.27
CA ALA A 129 -22.94 -0.50 -9.26
C ALA A 129 -22.47 -0.40 -10.72
N LEU A 130 -21.43 0.40 -10.98
CA LEU A 130 -20.85 0.59 -12.31
C LEU A 130 -19.80 -0.49 -12.65
N MET A 131 -19.16 -1.08 -11.64
CA MET A 131 -18.07 -2.05 -11.82
C MET A 131 -18.38 -3.20 -12.78
N PRO A 132 -19.55 -3.89 -12.73
CA PRO A 132 -19.85 -4.98 -13.67
C PRO A 132 -19.86 -4.55 -15.14
N GLN A 133 -20.23 -3.30 -15.40
CA GLN A 133 -20.24 -2.75 -16.76
C GLN A 133 -18.82 -2.41 -17.20
N LEU A 134 -17.99 -1.86 -16.31
CA LEU A 134 -16.58 -1.56 -16.59
C LEU A 134 -15.76 -2.82 -16.84
N THR A 135 -15.96 -3.87 -16.05
CA THR A 135 -15.23 -5.14 -16.21
C THR A 135 -15.66 -5.93 -17.44
N SER A 136 -16.86 -5.67 -17.99
CA SER A 136 -17.30 -6.30 -19.23
C SER A 136 -16.59 -5.74 -20.48
N ILE A 137 -15.96 -4.57 -20.36
CA ILE A 137 -15.27 -3.90 -21.46
C ILE A 137 -13.84 -4.46 -21.55
N ARG A 138 -13.54 -5.15 -22.65
CA ARG A 138 -12.20 -5.71 -22.91
C ARG A 138 -11.29 -4.64 -23.51
N ASN A 139 -10.76 -3.77 -22.66
CA ASN A 139 -9.86 -2.71 -23.07
C ASN A 139 -8.77 -2.49 -21.99
N PRO A 140 -7.48 -2.78 -22.29
CA PRO A 140 -6.40 -2.70 -21.31
C PRO A 140 -6.22 -1.33 -20.66
N TYR A 141 -6.54 -0.23 -21.36
CA TYR A 141 -6.44 1.11 -20.81
C TYR A 141 -7.53 1.37 -19.77
N ILE A 142 -8.74 0.86 -20.01
CA ILE A 142 -9.87 0.94 -19.08
C ILE A 142 -9.59 0.06 -17.87
N GLU A 143 -9.14 -1.19 -18.07
CA GLU A 143 -8.79 -2.12 -16.99
C GLU A 143 -7.73 -1.53 -16.05
N ARG A 144 -6.65 -0.96 -16.60
CA ARG A 144 -5.60 -0.31 -15.80
C ARG A 144 -6.13 0.88 -15.00
N THR A 145 -7.02 1.67 -15.60
CA THR A 145 -7.61 2.84 -14.93
C THR A 145 -8.59 2.43 -13.83
N VAL A 146 -9.37 1.37 -14.06
CA VAL A 146 -10.25 0.75 -13.06
C VAL A 146 -9.44 0.23 -11.87
N GLN A 147 -8.31 -0.46 -12.11
CA GLN A 147 -7.46 -0.95 -11.02
C GLN A 147 -6.90 0.21 -10.17
N ARG A 148 -6.45 1.30 -10.79
CA ARG A 148 -6.01 2.51 -10.07
C ARG A 148 -7.13 3.14 -9.25
N LEU A 149 -8.37 3.15 -9.78
CA LEU A 149 -9.53 3.64 -9.06
C LEU A 149 -9.83 2.79 -7.84
N SER A 150 -9.84 1.46 -7.97
CA SER A 150 -10.03 0.55 -6.83
C SER A 150 -8.99 0.78 -5.75
N SER A 151 -7.69 0.80 -6.11
CA SER A 151 -6.63 1.02 -5.11
C SER A 151 -6.73 2.37 -4.40
N ALA A 152 -7.12 3.44 -5.11
CA ALA A 152 -7.33 4.75 -4.49
C ALA A 152 -8.61 4.78 -3.63
N ASN A 153 -9.65 4.04 -4.01
CA ASN A 153 -10.88 3.88 -3.25
C ASN A 153 -10.62 3.18 -1.91
N ASP A 154 -9.78 2.15 -1.91
CA ASP A 154 -9.40 1.39 -0.69
C ASP A 154 -8.64 2.29 0.30
N LEU A 155 -7.71 3.10 -0.20
CA LEU A 155 -6.97 4.06 0.62
C LEU A 155 -7.87 5.14 1.21
N VAL A 156 -8.90 5.58 0.48
CA VAL A 156 -9.87 6.54 1.01
C VAL A 156 -10.78 5.90 2.06
N HIS A 157 -11.22 4.66 1.86
CA HIS A 157 -11.96 3.92 2.89
C HIS A 157 -11.17 3.82 4.19
N GLU A 158 -9.88 3.53 4.08
CA GLU A 158 -8.98 3.46 5.23
C GLU A 158 -8.87 4.81 5.96
N LEU A 159 -8.67 5.90 5.21
CA LEU A 159 -8.60 7.26 5.76
C LEU A 159 -9.92 7.76 6.34
N LEU A 160 -11.05 7.23 5.86
CA LEU A 160 -12.38 7.52 6.37
C LEU A 160 -12.83 6.55 7.48
N TRP A 161 -11.99 5.57 7.83
CA TRP A 161 -12.31 4.51 8.79
C TRP A 161 -13.58 3.72 8.42
N MET A 162 -13.80 3.51 7.12
CA MET A 162 -14.91 2.75 6.58
C MET A 162 -14.49 1.29 6.40
N GLU A 163 -15.42 0.36 6.65
CA GLU A 163 -15.21 -1.05 6.35
C GLU A 163 -15.02 -1.24 4.84
N ASN A 164 -13.85 -1.75 4.43
CA ASN A 164 -13.68 -2.27 3.08
C ASN A 164 -14.57 -3.50 2.93
N THR A 165 -15.72 -3.35 2.29
CA THR A 165 -16.48 -4.53 1.83
C THR A 165 -15.66 -5.18 0.72
N THR A 166 -14.88 -6.21 1.06
CA THR A 166 -14.21 -7.11 0.11
C THR A 166 -15.14 -7.36 -1.07
N SER A 167 -14.79 -6.81 -2.23
CA SER A 167 -15.64 -6.86 -3.40
C SER A 167 -15.44 -8.23 -4.02
N ARG A 168 -16.42 -9.13 -3.85
CA ARG A 168 -16.40 -10.43 -4.55
C ARG A 168 -16.24 -10.29 -6.06
N ALA A 169 -16.70 -9.19 -6.64
CA ALA A 169 -16.49 -8.90 -8.04
C ALA A 169 -15.01 -8.62 -8.34
N GLU A 170 -14.31 -7.90 -7.47
CA GLU A 170 -12.89 -7.62 -7.58
C GLU A 170 -12.04 -8.87 -7.32
N LEU A 171 -12.36 -9.68 -6.31
CA LEU A 171 -11.70 -10.97 -6.09
C LEU A 171 -11.81 -11.88 -7.32
N LYS A 172 -12.98 -11.96 -7.95
CA LYS A 172 -13.17 -12.74 -9.19
C LYS A 172 -12.32 -12.19 -10.33
N ARG A 173 -12.22 -10.86 -10.45
CA ARG A 173 -11.39 -10.20 -11.47
C ARG A 173 -9.92 -10.53 -11.27
N LEU A 174 -9.41 -10.35 -10.05
CA LEU A 174 -8.01 -10.64 -9.70
C LEU A 174 -7.67 -12.13 -9.87
N ALA A 175 -8.56 -13.04 -9.44
CA ALA A 175 -8.36 -14.47 -9.64
C ALA A 175 -8.36 -14.87 -11.13
N SER A 176 -9.14 -14.16 -11.96
CA SER A 176 -9.17 -14.39 -13.41
C SER A 176 -7.89 -13.87 -14.09
N ALA A 177 -7.39 -12.71 -13.65
CA ALA A 177 -6.11 -12.14 -14.11
C ALA A 177 -4.94 -13.09 -13.78
N LEU A 178 -4.84 -13.52 -12.51
CA LEU A 178 -3.81 -14.46 -12.06
C LEU A 178 -3.83 -15.75 -12.89
N MET A 179 -5.01 -16.30 -13.14
CA MET A 179 -5.15 -17.50 -13.96
C MET A 179 -4.67 -17.28 -15.40
N GLN A 180 -5.00 -16.12 -15.99
CA GLN A 180 -4.57 -15.78 -17.34
C GLN A 180 -3.04 -15.63 -17.44
N ASP A 181 -2.41 -15.03 -16.44
CA ASP A 181 -0.95 -14.87 -16.39
C ASP A 181 -0.25 -16.21 -16.20
N VAL A 182 -0.81 -17.09 -15.37
CA VAL A 182 -0.35 -18.47 -15.24
C VAL A 182 -0.52 -19.24 -16.56
N ASP A 183 -1.69 -19.17 -17.22
CA ASP A 183 -1.92 -19.80 -18.53
C ASP A 183 -0.93 -19.27 -19.59
N GLN A 184 -0.64 -17.97 -19.58
CA GLN A 184 0.32 -17.34 -20.48
C GLN A 184 1.73 -17.84 -20.22
N PHE A 185 2.15 -17.91 -18.95
CA PHE A 185 3.43 -18.47 -18.54
C PHE A 185 3.59 -19.91 -19.07
N TYR A 186 2.56 -20.74 -18.95
CA TYR A 186 2.56 -22.12 -19.46
C TYR A 186 2.65 -22.20 -20.99
N THR A 187 1.95 -21.30 -21.69
CA THR A 187 1.91 -21.29 -23.16
C THR A 187 3.23 -20.78 -23.75
N ARG A 188 3.87 -19.80 -23.11
CA ARG A 188 5.12 -19.17 -23.59
C ARG A 188 6.38 -19.87 -23.10
N THR A 189 6.33 -20.51 -21.94
CA THR A 189 7.42 -21.35 -21.42
C THR A 189 7.36 -22.71 -22.10
N SER A 190 7.79 -22.77 -23.35
CA SER A 190 7.84 -24.03 -24.09
C SER A 190 8.68 -25.07 -23.34
N LEU A 191 8.30 -26.35 -23.45
CA LEU A 191 9.02 -27.54 -22.95
C LEU A 191 10.54 -27.51 -23.22
N VAL A 192 10.99 -26.77 -24.24
CA VAL A 192 12.40 -26.57 -24.60
C VAL A 192 13.17 -25.75 -23.57
N ARG A 193 12.53 -24.85 -22.82
CA ARG A 193 13.16 -24.05 -21.74
C ARG A 193 13.25 -24.80 -20.42
N LEU A 194 12.41 -25.82 -20.22
CA LEU A 194 12.47 -26.71 -19.05
C LEU A 194 13.72 -27.61 -19.03
N LEU A 195 14.36 -27.82 -20.18
CA LEU A 195 15.63 -28.55 -20.30
C LEU A 195 16.84 -27.84 -19.65
N GLY A 196 16.70 -26.56 -19.28
CA GLY A 196 17.74 -25.80 -18.59
C GLY A 196 17.73 -25.91 -17.06
N PHE A 197 16.69 -26.50 -16.47
CA PHE A 197 16.57 -26.66 -15.03
C PHE A 197 17.22 -27.95 -14.55
N LYS A 198 17.82 -27.93 -13.35
CA LYS A 198 18.52 -29.09 -12.76
C LYS A 198 17.60 -30.29 -12.51
N ASP A 199 16.30 -30.06 -12.29
CA ASP A 199 15.29 -31.09 -12.06
C ASP A 199 13.95 -30.72 -12.72
N PRO A 200 13.78 -31.03 -14.02
CA PRO A 200 12.58 -30.66 -14.78
C PRO A 200 11.30 -31.29 -14.25
N ALA A 201 11.37 -32.48 -13.65
CA ALA A 201 10.20 -33.19 -13.13
C ALA A 201 9.63 -32.48 -11.90
N ARG A 202 10.51 -32.04 -10.99
CA ARG A 202 10.11 -31.26 -9.82
C ARG A 202 9.57 -29.88 -10.18
N SER A 203 10.19 -29.19 -11.16
CA SER A 203 9.70 -27.91 -11.66
C SER A 203 8.30 -28.02 -12.28
N LEU A 204 8.05 -29.07 -13.07
CA LEU A 204 6.75 -29.33 -13.68
C LEU A 204 5.67 -29.68 -12.64
N SER A 205 6.01 -30.50 -11.63
CA SER A 205 5.07 -30.80 -10.54
C SER A 205 4.65 -29.54 -9.80
N SER A 206 5.62 -28.72 -9.36
CA SER A 206 5.31 -27.49 -8.61
C SER A 206 4.51 -26.49 -9.45
N ALA A 207 4.77 -26.40 -10.76
CA ALA A 207 3.95 -25.60 -11.63
C ALA A 207 2.51 -26.14 -11.72
N SER A 208 2.33 -27.46 -11.83
CA SER A 208 1.02 -28.09 -11.95
C SER A 208 0.21 -27.95 -10.66
N ASP A 209 0.88 -28.08 -9.51
CA ASP A 209 0.28 -27.90 -8.19
C ASP A 209 -0.19 -26.45 -8.03
N PHE A 210 0.67 -25.47 -8.36
CA PHE A 210 0.29 -24.06 -8.35
C PHE A 210 -0.89 -23.76 -9.28
N TYR A 211 -0.85 -24.25 -10.52
CA TYR A 211 -1.97 -24.12 -11.47
C TYR A 211 -3.29 -24.64 -10.88
N GLY A 212 -3.27 -25.84 -10.29
CA GLY A 212 -4.43 -26.45 -9.67
C GLY A 212 -4.99 -25.61 -8.52
N THR A 213 -4.13 -25.02 -7.68
CA THR A 213 -4.58 -24.15 -6.57
C THR A 213 -5.24 -22.86 -7.07
N VAL A 214 -4.67 -22.20 -8.10
CA VAL A 214 -5.24 -20.98 -8.70
C VAL A 214 -6.58 -21.28 -9.37
N GLN A 215 -6.67 -22.39 -10.11
CA GLN A 215 -7.91 -22.82 -10.73
C GLN A 215 -8.99 -23.11 -9.67
N ASN A 216 -8.66 -23.85 -8.62
CA ASN A 216 -9.60 -24.15 -7.54
C ASN A 216 -10.08 -22.86 -6.84
N PHE A 217 -9.18 -21.93 -6.56
CA PHE A 217 -9.52 -20.64 -5.95
C PHE A 217 -10.51 -19.84 -6.82
N ARG A 218 -10.23 -19.73 -8.12
CA ARG A 218 -11.14 -19.08 -9.08
C ARG A 218 -12.51 -19.77 -9.12
N ASP A 219 -12.53 -21.10 -9.19
CA ASP A 219 -13.78 -21.87 -9.27
C ASP A 219 -14.64 -21.72 -8.00
N LEU A 220 -14.03 -21.64 -6.82
CA LEU A 220 -14.75 -21.36 -5.55
C LEU A 220 -15.36 -19.97 -5.55
N LEU A 221 -14.63 -18.96 -6.06
CA LEU A 221 -15.15 -17.61 -6.22
C LEU A 221 -16.31 -17.56 -7.23
N GLU A 222 -16.19 -18.25 -8.37
CA GLU A 222 -17.26 -18.35 -9.38
C GLU A 222 -18.55 -18.95 -8.79
N ARG A 223 -18.42 -20.01 -8.00
CA ARG A 223 -19.52 -20.71 -7.31
C ARG A 223 -20.11 -19.92 -6.13
N ASN A 224 -19.56 -18.76 -5.80
CA ASN A 224 -19.98 -17.94 -4.67
C ASN A 224 -19.92 -18.70 -3.33
N GLU A 225 -18.93 -19.57 -3.15
CA GLU A 225 -18.71 -20.34 -1.90
C GLU A 225 -18.49 -19.43 -0.69
N ALA A 226 -18.61 -19.98 0.51
CA ALA A 226 -18.45 -19.21 1.75
C ALA A 226 -17.04 -18.63 1.90
N ASP A 227 -16.95 -17.42 2.47
CA ASP A 227 -15.70 -16.65 2.56
C ASP A 227 -14.55 -17.41 3.25
N ASN A 228 -14.85 -18.20 4.30
CA ASN A 228 -13.86 -19.02 4.98
C ASN A 228 -13.20 -20.07 4.07
N ARG A 229 -13.94 -20.62 3.09
CA ARG A 229 -13.42 -21.57 2.10
C ARG A 229 -12.59 -20.88 1.04
N VAL A 230 -12.96 -19.66 0.67
CA VAL A 230 -12.19 -18.82 -0.25
C VAL A 230 -10.84 -18.48 0.36
N GLU A 231 -10.82 -18.09 1.64
CA GLU A 231 -9.60 -17.82 2.41
C GLU A 231 -8.70 -19.05 2.54
N GLU A 232 -9.27 -20.20 2.93
CA GLU A 232 -8.53 -21.47 3.02
C GLU A 232 -7.93 -21.86 1.66
N SER A 233 -8.70 -21.72 0.58
CA SER A 233 -8.20 -22.00 -0.77
C SER A 233 -7.08 -21.04 -1.19
N TYR A 234 -7.16 -19.77 -0.80
CA TYR A 234 -6.13 -18.79 -1.11
C TYR A 234 -4.82 -19.06 -0.37
N ALA A 235 -4.86 -19.58 0.86
CA ALA A 235 -3.66 -19.98 1.58
C ALA A 235 -2.82 -21.01 0.78
N TYR A 236 -3.47 -21.94 0.09
CA TYR A 236 -2.79 -22.88 -0.82
C TYR A 236 -2.20 -22.19 -2.05
N VAL A 237 -2.89 -21.19 -2.62
CA VAL A 237 -2.36 -20.36 -3.74
C VAL A 237 -1.08 -19.65 -3.31
N GLU A 238 -1.04 -19.07 -2.11
CA GLU A 238 0.16 -18.40 -1.61
C GLU A 238 1.32 -19.34 -1.29
N GLU A 239 1.02 -20.52 -0.75
CA GLU A 239 2.04 -21.51 -0.45
C GLU A 239 2.68 -22.06 -1.73
N GLU A 240 1.86 -22.53 -2.67
CA GLU A 240 2.34 -23.10 -3.93
C GLU A 240 2.89 -22.02 -4.86
N GLY A 241 2.34 -20.81 -4.84
CA GLY A 241 2.87 -19.66 -5.58
C GLY A 241 4.28 -19.29 -5.14
N ARG A 242 4.56 -19.28 -3.83
CA ARG A 242 5.93 -19.04 -3.31
C ARG A 242 6.91 -20.13 -3.76
N ARG A 243 6.50 -21.40 -3.72
CA ARG A 243 7.33 -22.53 -4.19
C ARG A 243 7.61 -22.43 -5.69
N PHE A 244 6.58 -22.12 -6.48
CA PHE A 244 6.66 -21.90 -7.92
C PHE A 244 7.64 -20.76 -8.25
N LEU A 245 7.44 -19.57 -7.67
CA LEU A 245 8.30 -18.40 -7.89
C LEU A 245 9.76 -18.71 -7.54
N ALA A 246 10.03 -19.39 -6.42
CA ALA A 246 11.39 -19.75 -6.00
C ALA A 246 12.12 -20.68 -6.98
N ILE A 247 11.39 -21.57 -7.67
CA ILE A 247 11.96 -22.48 -8.67
C ILE A 247 12.25 -21.74 -9.97
N PHE A 248 11.29 -20.97 -10.48
CA PHE A 248 11.38 -20.37 -11.82
C PHE A 248 12.17 -19.06 -11.86
N ARG A 249 12.31 -18.33 -10.74
CA ARG A 249 13.18 -17.14 -10.64
C ARG A 249 14.67 -17.43 -10.88
N GLN A 250 15.08 -18.70 -10.84
CA GLN A 250 16.47 -19.09 -11.16
C GLN A 250 16.80 -18.93 -12.65
N THR A 251 15.80 -18.64 -13.49
CA THR A 251 15.99 -18.32 -14.91
C THR A 251 16.71 -16.99 -15.11
N ARG A 252 17.47 -16.86 -16.19
CA ARG A 252 18.12 -15.60 -16.60
C ARG A 252 17.38 -14.89 -17.74
N VAL A 253 16.22 -15.40 -18.15
CA VAL A 253 15.47 -14.86 -19.28
C VAL A 253 14.57 -13.73 -18.80
N GLN A 254 14.90 -12.49 -19.18
CA GLN A 254 14.19 -11.29 -18.71
C GLN A 254 12.68 -11.33 -18.93
N ALA A 255 12.22 -11.82 -20.09
CA ALA A 255 10.79 -11.93 -20.37
C ALA A 255 10.05 -12.85 -19.38
N VAL A 256 10.70 -13.94 -18.94
CA VAL A 256 10.13 -14.86 -17.95
C VAL A 256 10.15 -14.23 -16.55
N ILE A 257 11.19 -13.44 -16.24
CA ILE A 257 11.26 -12.71 -14.97
C ILE A 257 10.10 -11.71 -14.85
N THR A 258 9.78 -10.99 -15.93
CA THR A 258 8.63 -10.06 -15.96
C THR A 258 7.30 -10.79 -15.77
N GLU A 259 7.08 -11.92 -16.46
CA GLU A 259 5.86 -12.73 -16.27
C GLU A 259 5.74 -13.27 -14.83
N LEU A 260 6.87 -13.65 -14.20
CA LEU A 260 6.89 -14.08 -12.80
C LEU A 260 6.61 -12.94 -11.81
N GLN A 261 6.97 -11.70 -12.15
CA GLN A 261 6.64 -10.52 -11.35
C GLN A 261 5.15 -10.20 -11.43
N GLU A 262 4.54 -10.28 -12.62
CA GLU A 262 3.10 -10.09 -12.80
C GLU A 262 2.30 -11.10 -11.95
N ILE A 263 2.70 -12.37 -11.95
CA ILE A 263 2.10 -13.41 -11.10
C ILE A 263 2.23 -13.09 -9.59
N GLU A 264 3.39 -12.59 -9.14
CA GLU A 264 3.60 -12.20 -7.74
C GLU A 264 2.76 -10.99 -7.32
N ASP A 265 2.63 -10.01 -8.22
CA ASP A 265 1.83 -8.81 -8.01
C ASP A 265 0.34 -9.17 -7.89
N ASP A 266 -0.13 -10.10 -8.72
CA ASP A 266 -1.50 -10.60 -8.68
C ASP A 266 -1.82 -11.38 -7.40
N ILE A 267 -0.92 -12.28 -6.96
CA ILE A 267 -1.05 -12.94 -5.65
C ILE A 267 -1.16 -11.87 -4.55
N SER A 268 -0.25 -10.90 -4.55
CA SER A 268 -0.25 -9.82 -3.55
C SER A 268 -1.51 -8.96 -3.59
N ALA A 269 -2.09 -8.72 -4.78
CA ALA A 269 -3.34 -7.99 -4.94
C ALA A 269 -4.53 -8.75 -4.35
N ILE A 270 -4.63 -10.06 -4.60
CA ILE A 270 -5.69 -10.91 -4.03
C ILE A 270 -5.58 -10.93 -2.50
N ARG A 271 -4.36 -11.00 -1.95
CA ARG A 271 -4.11 -10.94 -0.51
C ARG A 271 -4.67 -9.68 0.14
N ARG A 272 -4.39 -8.52 -0.48
CA ARG A 272 -4.88 -7.22 -0.03
C ARG A 272 -6.40 -7.17 -0.04
N GLU A 273 -7.01 -7.63 -1.13
CA GLU A 273 -8.47 -7.66 -1.27
C GLU A 273 -9.15 -8.57 -0.23
N LEU A 274 -8.52 -9.69 0.12
CA LEU A 274 -9.00 -10.59 1.19
C LEU A 274 -8.78 -10.03 2.61
N ASN A 275 -8.14 -8.86 2.77
CA ASN A 275 -7.80 -8.26 4.05
C ASN A 275 -7.04 -9.20 4.99
N LEU A 276 -6.18 -10.06 4.44
CA LEU A 276 -5.42 -11.08 5.22
C LEU A 276 -4.17 -10.51 5.92
N GLY A 277 -4.03 -9.18 5.96
CA GLY A 277 -2.83 -8.48 6.45
C GLY A 277 -1.58 -8.83 5.63
N ASP A 278 -0.46 -8.15 5.85
CA ASP A 278 0.82 -8.54 5.26
C ASP A 278 1.47 -9.63 6.12
N SER A 279 1.50 -10.88 5.66
CA SER A 279 2.31 -11.94 6.28
C SER A 279 3.27 -12.63 5.30
N SER A 280 3.61 -11.95 4.19
CA SER A 280 4.70 -12.41 3.32
C SER A 280 6.05 -11.83 3.79
N PRO A 281 7.09 -12.65 3.96
CA PRO A 281 8.46 -12.15 4.12
C PRO A 281 8.91 -11.49 2.83
N LEU A 282 9.37 -10.23 2.91
CA LEU A 282 10.13 -9.50 1.89
C LEU A 282 9.49 -9.47 0.48
N SER A 283 8.46 -8.65 0.26
CA SER A 283 8.19 -8.20 -1.11
C SER A 283 9.28 -7.19 -1.50
N GLN A 284 10.17 -7.61 -2.39
CA GLN A 284 11.31 -6.82 -2.89
C GLN A 284 10.86 -5.46 -3.46
N GLN A 285 9.63 -5.40 -3.96
CA GLN A 285 8.98 -4.16 -4.40
C GLN A 285 8.69 -3.21 -3.23
N ARG A 286 8.16 -3.67 -2.08
CA ARG A 286 8.01 -2.82 -0.90
C ARG A 286 9.35 -2.30 -0.44
N LEU A 287 10.34 -3.17 -0.36
CA LEU A 287 11.68 -2.80 0.08
C LEU A 287 12.27 -1.71 -0.82
N ARG A 288 12.06 -1.79 -2.15
CA ARG A 288 12.41 -0.73 -3.11
C ARG A 288 11.64 0.56 -2.86
N THR A 289 10.33 0.49 -2.66
CA THR A 289 9.50 1.66 -2.37
C THR A 289 9.90 2.35 -1.06
N VAL A 290 10.15 1.58 0.00
CA VAL A 290 10.61 2.06 1.31
C VAL A 290 12.00 2.67 1.20
N ALA A 291 12.93 2.02 0.50
CA ALA A 291 14.27 2.54 0.30
C ALA A 291 14.28 3.85 -0.50
N ALA A 292 13.50 3.92 -1.59
CA ALA A 292 13.35 5.13 -2.40
C ALA A 292 12.71 6.27 -1.59
N SER A 293 11.68 5.96 -0.79
CA SER A 293 11.03 6.96 0.08
C SER A 293 11.99 7.47 1.16
N LEU A 294 12.81 6.58 1.75
CA LEU A 294 13.81 6.98 2.74
C LEU A 294 14.87 7.90 2.11
N GLU A 295 15.33 7.59 0.90
CA GLU A 295 16.31 8.42 0.18
C GLU A 295 15.76 9.83 -0.08
N ASP A 296 14.56 9.94 -0.64
CA ASP A 296 13.91 11.22 -0.92
C ASP A 296 13.72 12.06 0.35
N LEU A 297 13.23 11.44 1.44
CA LEU A 297 13.08 12.11 2.73
C LEU A 297 14.42 12.57 3.30
N THR A 298 15.48 11.78 3.11
CA THR A 298 16.82 12.08 3.61
C THR A 298 17.48 13.21 2.82
N ASP A 299 17.32 13.24 1.50
CA ASP A 299 17.78 14.34 0.64
C ASP A 299 17.15 15.66 1.06
N GLN A 300 15.83 15.64 1.28
CA GLN A 300 15.11 16.83 1.68
C GLN A 300 15.44 17.26 3.13
N LEU A 301 15.72 16.30 4.03
CA LEU A 301 16.22 16.61 5.37
C LEU A 301 17.60 17.26 5.32
N ASP A 302 18.52 16.78 4.48
CA ASP A 302 19.87 17.35 4.35
C ASP A 302 19.81 18.83 3.92
N LEU A 303 18.90 19.17 3.00
CA LEU A 303 18.65 20.56 2.60
C LEU A 303 18.17 21.42 3.78
N ASP A 304 17.19 20.93 4.53
CA ASP A 304 16.63 21.66 5.69
C ASP A 304 17.67 21.82 6.81
N VAL A 305 18.48 20.80 7.08
CA VAL A 305 19.56 20.85 8.07
C VAL A 305 20.63 21.87 7.66
N ARG A 306 21.00 21.91 6.38
CA ARG A 306 21.92 22.94 5.86
C ARG A 306 21.34 24.33 6.02
N GLN A 307 20.06 24.51 5.67
CA GLN A 307 19.38 25.80 5.82
C GLN A 307 19.37 26.26 7.28
N TRP A 308 18.95 25.39 8.20
CA TRP A 308 18.94 25.66 9.63
C TRP A 308 20.33 26.03 10.17
N LEU A 309 21.35 25.22 9.89
CA LEU A 309 22.70 25.42 10.42
C LEU A 309 23.44 26.61 9.77
N ASN A 310 23.01 27.06 8.58
CA ASN A 310 23.50 28.30 7.97
C ASN A 310 22.97 29.55 8.68
N THR A 311 21.76 29.45 9.26
CA THR A 311 21.09 30.52 10.01
C THR A 311 21.57 30.61 11.46
N GLU A 312 21.53 29.52 12.23
CA GLU A 312 21.84 29.55 13.68
C GLU A 312 23.34 29.52 13.99
N ARG A 313 24.13 28.85 13.14
CA ARG A 313 25.59 28.67 13.27
C ARG A 313 26.09 28.23 14.67
N PRO A 314 25.55 27.14 15.24
CA PRO A 314 25.97 26.64 16.54
C PRO A 314 27.39 26.03 16.53
N THR A 315 27.98 25.83 17.71
CA THR A 315 29.33 25.23 17.86
C THR A 315 29.42 23.80 17.32
N TYR A 316 28.32 23.05 17.32
CA TYR A 316 28.21 21.68 16.82
C TYR A 316 27.86 21.60 15.31
N ARG A 317 27.91 22.73 14.59
CA ARG A 317 27.49 22.82 13.18
C ARG A 317 28.21 21.83 12.28
N THR A 318 29.53 21.71 12.44
CA THR A 318 30.35 20.85 11.58
C THR A 318 29.99 19.38 11.79
N GLU A 319 29.77 18.98 13.04
CA GLU A 319 29.39 17.62 13.43
C GLU A 319 27.98 17.28 12.97
N ALA A 320 27.03 18.22 13.06
CA ALA A 320 25.67 18.02 12.58
C ALA A 320 25.59 17.92 11.04
N LEU A 321 26.33 18.77 10.30
CA LEU A 321 26.44 18.67 8.84
C LEU A 321 27.11 17.36 8.40
N ALA A 322 28.16 16.93 9.10
CA ALA A 322 28.81 15.65 8.82
C ALA A 322 27.88 14.46 9.09
N SER A 323 27.10 14.50 10.17
CA SER A 323 26.11 13.46 10.49
C SER A 323 24.99 13.41 9.45
N SER A 324 24.50 14.56 8.98
CA SER A 324 23.51 14.66 7.90
C SER A 324 23.99 14.03 6.59
N ALA A 325 25.20 14.39 6.16
CA ALA A 325 25.81 13.83 4.96
C ALA A 325 26.11 12.33 5.08
N ALA A 326 26.49 11.86 6.28
CA ALA A 326 26.73 10.43 6.54
C ALA A 326 25.43 9.62 6.45
N PHE A 327 24.35 10.12 7.05
CA PHE A 327 23.03 9.51 6.97
C PHE A 327 22.54 9.42 5.51
N LEU A 328 22.63 10.51 4.75
CA LEU A 328 22.28 10.52 3.32
C LEU A 328 23.06 9.49 2.51
N LYS A 329 24.38 9.44 2.69
CA LYS A 329 25.22 8.48 1.96
C LYS A 329 24.85 7.03 2.27
N ARG A 330 24.49 6.73 3.52
CA ARG A 330 24.06 5.39 3.96
C ARG A 330 22.71 5.00 3.35
N THR A 331 21.74 5.93 3.33
CA THR A 331 20.45 5.69 2.70
C THR A 331 20.58 5.42 1.19
N GLN A 332 21.40 6.20 0.48
CA GLN A 332 21.69 5.97 -0.94
C GLN A 332 22.38 4.62 -1.19
N GLN A 333 23.28 4.21 -0.30
CA GLN A 333 23.96 2.92 -0.39
C GLN A 333 22.97 1.76 -0.15
N MET A 334 22.09 1.89 0.83
CA MET A 334 21.02 0.93 1.10
C MET A 334 20.09 0.78 -0.12
N HIS A 335 19.61 1.88 -0.71
CA HIS A 335 18.74 1.82 -1.89
C HIS A 335 19.41 1.09 -3.07
N ARG A 336 20.70 1.34 -3.33
CA ARG A 336 21.45 0.59 -4.35
C ARG A 336 21.59 -0.90 -4.04
N LEU A 337 21.74 -1.27 -2.77
CA LEU A 337 21.81 -2.69 -2.36
C LEU A 337 20.47 -3.41 -2.56
N VAL A 338 19.36 -2.69 -2.34
CA VAL A 338 18.00 -3.15 -2.60
C VAL A 338 17.74 -3.34 -4.10
N ASP A 339 18.29 -2.47 -4.95
CA ASP A 339 18.19 -2.58 -6.41
C ASP A 339 19.02 -3.72 -7.01
N THR A 340 20.15 -4.06 -6.40
CA THR A 340 21.14 -5.00 -6.96
C THR A 340 20.99 -6.46 -6.49
N GLU A 341 19.90 -6.78 -5.78
CA GLU A 341 19.59 -8.14 -5.29
C GLU A 341 20.71 -8.77 -4.44
N THR A 342 21.27 -7.98 -3.52
CA THR A 342 22.40 -8.41 -2.69
C THR A 342 21.95 -9.33 -1.53
N ARG A 343 22.86 -10.15 -1.00
CA ARG A 343 22.59 -11.14 0.07
C ARG A 343 21.89 -10.50 1.28
N PRO A 344 20.87 -11.12 1.89
CA PRO A 344 20.12 -10.56 3.03
C PRO A 344 20.98 -10.08 4.22
N ALA A 345 22.10 -10.75 4.49
CA ALA A 345 23.01 -10.39 5.58
C ALA A 345 23.79 -9.08 5.34
N GLU A 346 24.01 -8.70 4.08
CA GLU A 346 24.67 -7.44 3.73
C GLU A 346 23.69 -6.28 3.80
N LEU A 347 22.44 -6.50 3.39
CA LEU A 347 21.35 -5.55 3.55
C LEU A 347 21.07 -5.24 5.02
N GLN A 348 20.95 -6.26 5.88
CA GLN A 348 20.71 -6.06 7.32
C GLN A 348 21.78 -5.18 7.96
N ARG A 349 23.06 -5.44 7.67
CA ARG A 349 24.17 -4.63 8.19
C ARG A 349 24.10 -3.17 7.73
N GLU A 350 23.66 -2.92 6.50
CA GLU A 350 23.50 -1.55 6.02
C GLU A 350 22.31 -0.86 6.68
N VAL A 351 21.21 -1.57 6.91
CA VAL A 351 20.06 -1.03 7.65
C VAL A 351 20.43 -0.68 9.09
N ASP A 352 21.13 -1.56 9.81
CA ASP A 352 21.64 -1.26 11.15
C ASP A 352 22.53 0.01 11.15
N ALA A 353 23.32 0.19 10.09
CA ALA A 353 24.16 1.38 9.92
C ALA A 353 23.34 2.65 9.65
N VAL A 354 22.28 2.57 8.84
CA VAL A 354 21.32 3.66 8.59
C VAL A 354 20.66 4.09 9.92
N PHE A 355 20.19 3.14 10.73
CA PHE A 355 19.62 3.42 12.05
C PHE A 355 20.59 4.12 12.99
N SER A 356 21.85 3.67 13.04
CA SER A 356 22.89 4.29 13.87
C SER A 356 23.18 5.73 13.44
N GLU A 357 23.28 6.01 12.13
CA GLU A 357 23.50 7.38 11.64
C GLU A 357 22.28 8.28 11.88
N TRP A 358 21.07 7.73 11.75
CA TRP A 358 19.84 8.44 12.07
C TRP A 358 19.78 8.89 13.53
N GLN A 359 20.06 7.98 14.48
CA GLN A 359 20.07 8.31 15.91
C GLN A 359 21.04 9.44 16.25
N LYS A 360 22.23 9.44 15.62
CA LYS A 360 23.22 10.52 15.79
C LYS A 360 22.67 11.85 15.28
N LEU A 361 22.11 11.86 14.06
CA LEU A 361 21.56 13.07 13.46
C LEU A 361 20.36 13.62 14.26
N TYR A 362 19.44 12.74 14.67
CA TYR A 362 18.26 13.10 15.45
C TYR A 362 18.60 13.85 16.74
N SER A 363 19.67 13.43 17.44
CA SER A 363 20.15 14.10 18.67
C SER A 363 20.57 15.56 18.47
N TYR A 364 20.90 15.96 17.23
CA TYR A 364 21.16 17.35 16.87
C TYR A 364 19.88 18.08 16.50
N LEU A 365 18.94 17.43 15.78
CA LEU A 365 17.66 18.03 15.37
C LEU A 365 16.84 18.52 16.57
N GLU A 366 16.85 17.78 17.68
CA GLU A 366 16.17 18.16 18.93
C GLU A 366 16.65 19.51 19.50
N ARG A 367 17.85 19.95 19.11
CA ARG A 367 18.47 21.19 19.59
C ARG A 367 18.05 22.40 18.77
N CYS A 368 17.35 22.22 17.64
CA CYS A 368 16.86 23.30 16.80
C CYS A 368 15.80 24.13 17.55
N ARG A 369 16.07 25.44 17.69
CA ARG A 369 15.15 26.41 18.33
C ARG A 369 14.63 27.48 17.37
N THR A 370 14.91 27.34 16.07
CA THR A 370 14.57 28.32 15.04
C THR A 370 13.23 28.00 14.37
N THR A 371 12.86 28.78 13.36
CA THR A 371 11.64 28.61 12.55
C THR A 371 11.59 27.28 11.81
N GLU A 372 12.73 26.66 11.55
CA GLU A 372 12.86 25.37 10.86
C GLU A 372 12.47 24.17 11.74
N ARG A 373 12.28 24.38 13.05
CA ARG A 373 11.99 23.30 14.02
C ARG A 373 10.77 22.47 13.64
N SER A 374 9.69 23.09 13.17
CA SER A 374 8.48 22.37 12.77
C SER A 374 8.71 21.50 11.53
N THR A 375 9.42 22.01 10.53
CA THR A 375 9.74 21.28 9.31
C THR A 375 10.69 20.11 9.60
N LEU A 376 11.75 20.34 10.38
CA LEU A 376 12.70 19.30 10.79
C LEU A 376 12.03 18.21 11.63
N ALA A 377 11.15 18.57 12.57
CA ALA A 377 10.41 17.61 13.37
C ALA A 377 9.44 16.76 12.53
N TRP A 378 8.77 17.38 11.55
CA TRP A 378 7.89 16.68 10.62
C TRP A 378 8.68 15.69 9.73
N ARG A 379 9.81 16.11 9.15
CA ARG A 379 10.68 15.19 8.38
C ARG A 379 11.21 14.05 9.23
N ALA A 380 11.62 14.35 10.46
CA ALA A 380 12.11 13.33 11.37
C ALA A 380 11.03 12.32 11.74
N ARG A 381 9.77 12.73 11.86
CA ARG A 381 8.64 11.83 12.03
C ARG A 381 8.48 10.87 10.85
N LEU A 382 8.46 11.39 9.62
CA LEU A 382 8.34 10.55 8.41
C LEU A 382 9.51 9.58 8.27
N ILE A 383 10.74 10.03 8.56
CA ILE A 383 11.92 9.16 8.54
C ILE A 383 11.80 8.06 9.60
N ASN A 384 11.33 8.37 10.82
CA ASN A 384 11.08 7.37 11.85
C ASN A 384 10.02 6.34 11.43
N GLU A 385 8.93 6.78 10.78
CA GLU A 385 7.88 5.89 10.27
C GLU A 385 8.43 4.94 9.20
N VAL A 386 9.19 5.45 8.23
CA VAL A 386 9.82 4.66 7.16
C VAL A 386 10.89 3.71 7.70
N LEU A 387 11.69 4.15 8.68
CA LEU A 387 12.67 3.28 9.34
C LEU A 387 11.99 2.17 10.14
N THR A 388 10.90 2.48 10.85
CA THR A 388 10.13 1.47 11.60
C THR A 388 9.54 0.44 10.64
N ASP A 389 8.97 0.88 9.51
CA ASP A 389 8.48 -0.01 8.45
C ASP A 389 9.62 -0.88 7.90
N LEU A 390 10.80 -0.31 7.66
CA LEU A 390 11.99 -1.04 7.21
C LEU A 390 12.47 -2.12 8.21
N ASP A 391 12.50 -1.82 9.52
CA ASP A 391 12.87 -2.80 10.56
C ASP A 391 11.83 -3.91 10.66
N THR A 392 10.54 -3.58 10.61
CA THR A 392 9.47 -4.59 10.60
C THR A 392 9.52 -5.50 9.37
N GLN A 393 10.02 -5.00 8.23
CA GLN A 393 10.15 -5.77 6.99
C GLN A 393 11.37 -6.72 6.98
N LEU A 394 12.34 -6.53 7.87
CA LEU A 394 13.60 -7.28 7.90
C LEU A 394 13.70 -8.28 9.07
N GLN A 395 12.77 -8.20 10.03
CA GLN A 395 12.65 -9.20 11.08
C GLN A 395 12.06 -10.52 10.52
N PRO A 396 12.60 -11.69 10.91
CA PRO A 396 12.23 -12.99 10.35
C PRO A 396 10.83 -13.50 10.72
#